data_AF-W4UU58-F1
#
_entry.id   AF-W4UU58-F1
#
_cell.length_a   1.000
_cell.length_b   1.000
_cell.length_c   1.000
_cell.angle_alpha   90.00
_cell.angle_beta   90.00
_cell.angle_gamma   90.00
#
_symmetry.space_group_name_H-M   'P 1'
#
loop_
_entity.id
_entity.type
_entity.pdbx_description
1 polymer ?
#
loop_
_entity_poly.entity_id
_entity_poly.type
_entity_poly.pdbx_seq_one_letter_code
_entity_poly.pdbx_strand_id
1 'polypeptide(L)'
;MTVLLAGKAIYDVLKEKGNFKMYLEAADRTLYSSVLKGSGNYTVFAPNDDAFKKYLTENGYTSVEAIPVDELTKIIGYSLVYNKFEAAHLVML
;
A
#
# COMPACT_ATOMS: atom_id res chain seq x y z
N MET A 1 5.67 -7.46 -4.62
CA MET A 1 5.17 -6.32 -5.40
C MET A 1 4.00 -6.80 -6.26
N THR A 2 2.80 -6.22 -6.13
CA THR A 2 1.58 -6.67 -6.83
C THR A 2 0.94 -5.50 -7.55
N VAL A 3 0.71 -5.62 -8.86
CA VAL A 3 -0.02 -4.62 -9.67
C VAL A 3 -1.49 -5.04 -9.77
N LEU A 4 -2.42 -4.11 -9.53
CA LEU A 4 -3.86 -4.36 -9.53
C LEU A 4 -4.55 -3.52 -10.60
N LEU A 5 -5.34 -4.16 -11.47
CA LEU A 5 -6.05 -3.53 -12.58
C LEU A 5 -7.57 -3.63 -12.38
N ALA A 6 -8.25 -2.52 -12.69
CA ALA A 6 -9.59 -2.13 -12.26
C ALA A 6 -10.70 -3.18 -12.46
N GLY A 7 -11.47 -3.39 -11.39
CA GLY A 7 -12.72 -4.15 -11.33
C GLY A 7 -13.28 -4.23 -9.90
N LYS A 8 -12.40 -4.31 -8.90
CA LYS A 8 -12.67 -4.19 -7.46
C LYS A 8 -11.81 -3.09 -6.83
N ALA A 9 -12.21 -2.58 -5.68
CA ALA A 9 -11.38 -1.65 -4.89
C ALA A 9 -10.05 -2.31 -4.53
N ILE A 10 -8.95 -1.56 -4.63
CA ILE A 10 -7.61 -2.05 -4.30
C ILE A 10 -7.56 -2.59 -2.88
N TYR A 11 -8.24 -1.91 -1.97
CA TYR A 11 -8.37 -2.32 -0.58
C TYR A 11 -8.91 -3.76 -0.45
N ASP A 12 -9.98 -4.09 -1.15
CA ASP A 12 -10.59 -5.43 -1.10
C ASP A 12 -9.68 -6.49 -1.71
N VAL A 13 -9.00 -6.16 -2.81
CA VAL A 13 -8.06 -7.11 -3.43
C VAL A 13 -6.86 -7.42 -2.54
N LEU A 14 -6.30 -6.41 -1.88
CA LEU A 14 -5.20 -6.62 -0.92
C LEU A 14 -5.67 -7.38 0.31
N LYS A 15 -6.89 -7.13 0.78
CA LYS A 15 -7.52 -7.86 1.88
C LYS A 15 -7.73 -9.33 1.54
N GLU A 16 -8.23 -9.62 0.34
CA GLU A 16 -8.41 -10.99 -0.17
C GLU A 16 -7.08 -11.74 -0.32
N LYS A 17 -5.99 -11.04 -0.67
CA LYS A 17 -4.63 -11.63 -0.77
C LYS A 17 -4.00 -11.96 0.59
N GLY A 18 -4.43 -11.30 1.66
CA GLY A 18 -4.12 -11.69 3.05
C GLY A 18 -2.70 -11.39 3.56
N ASN A 19 -1.74 -10.99 2.73
CA ASN A 19 -0.35 -10.68 3.11
C ASN A 19 -0.01 -9.17 3.11
N PHE A 20 -1.03 -8.32 3.20
CA PHE A 20 -0.94 -6.85 3.18
C PHE A 20 -1.63 -6.23 4.41
N LYS A 21 -1.75 -6.96 5.52
CA LYS A 21 -2.49 -6.52 6.71
C LYS A 21 -1.89 -5.23 7.28
N MET A 22 -0.58 -5.18 7.44
CA MET A 22 0.13 -4.00 7.98
C MET A 22 0.03 -2.80 7.03
N TYR A 23 0.05 -3.05 5.72
CA TYR A 23 -0.16 -2.01 4.72
C TYR A 23 -1.58 -1.42 4.77
N LEU A 24 -2.61 -2.27 4.92
CA LEU A 24 -3.99 -1.81 5.03
C LEU A 24 -4.22 -1.02 6.32
N GLU A 25 -3.64 -1.47 7.43
CA GLU A 25 -3.67 -0.75 8.71
C GLU A 25 -3.00 0.63 8.60
N ALA A 26 -1.81 0.69 7.98
CA ALA A 26 -1.12 1.93 7.68
C ALA A 26 -1.98 2.87 6.82
N ALA A 27 -2.60 2.34 5.76
CA ALA A 27 -3.46 3.11 4.88
C ALA A 27 -4.70 3.66 5.61
N ASP A 28 -5.31 2.87 6.51
CA ASP A 28 -6.46 3.28 7.32
C ASP A 28 -6.16 4.43 8.28
N ARG A 29 -4.90 4.63 8.66
CA ARG A 29 -4.45 5.79 9.46
C ARG A 29 -4.17 7.04 8.63
N THR A 30 -4.30 6.97 7.31
CA THR A 30 -4.01 8.08 6.38
C THR A 30 -5.24 8.47 5.56
N LEU A 31 -5.18 9.61 4.89
CA LEU A 31 -6.23 10.05 3.96
C LEU A 31 -6.35 9.14 2.72
N TYR A 32 -5.38 8.25 2.47
CA TYR A 32 -5.40 7.33 1.33
C TYR A 32 -6.35 6.15 1.51
N SER A 33 -6.86 5.88 2.72
CA SER A 33 -7.87 4.83 2.94
C SER A 33 -9.07 4.99 2.00
N SER A 34 -9.59 6.21 1.86
CA SER A 34 -10.69 6.53 0.95
C SER A 34 -10.33 6.34 -0.52
N VAL A 35 -9.07 6.58 -0.88
CA VAL A 35 -8.56 6.37 -2.25
C VAL A 35 -8.50 4.87 -2.58
N LEU A 36 -7.98 4.04 -1.66
CA LEU A 36 -7.85 2.60 -1.85
C LEU A 36 -9.20 1.86 -1.83
N LYS A 37 -10.15 2.36 -1.04
CA LYS A 37 -11.53 1.85 -0.96
C LYS A 37 -12.43 2.35 -2.10
N GLY A 38 -12.02 3.43 -2.77
CA GLY A 38 -12.76 4.02 -3.88
C GLY A 38 -12.60 3.27 -5.20
N SER A 39 -13.58 3.46 -6.08
CA SER A 39 -13.51 3.00 -7.47
C SER A 39 -12.69 3.99 -8.30
N GLY A 40 -11.46 3.61 -8.66
CA GLY A 40 -10.58 4.45 -9.49
C GLY A 40 -9.46 3.67 -10.16
N ASN A 41 -8.88 4.26 -11.20
CA ASN A 41 -7.76 3.68 -11.95
C ASN A 41 -6.43 4.07 -11.30
N TYR A 42 -5.99 3.29 -10.31
CA TYR A 42 -4.72 3.47 -9.64
C TYR A 42 -3.84 2.25 -9.80
N THR A 43 -2.53 2.48 -9.85
CA THR A 43 -1.53 1.42 -9.69
C THR A 43 -0.96 1.52 -8.29
N VAL A 44 -0.93 0.43 -7.53
CA VAL A 44 -0.41 0.42 -6.16
C VAL A 44 0.69 -0.62 -6.03
N PHE A 45 1.86 -0.18 -5.59
CA PHE A 45 3.01 -1.01 -5.26
C PHE A 45 3.03 -1.28 -3.75
N ALA A 46 2.04 -2.03 -3.26
CA ALA A 46 1.93 -2.32 -1.83
C ALA A 46 3.09 -3.20 -1.33
N PRO A 47 3.84 -2.76 -0.30
CA PRO A 47 4.74 -3.63 0.46
C PRO A 47 3.94 -4.71 1.20
N ASN A 48 4.45 -5.94 1.24
CA ASN A 48 3.83 -7.02 2.00
C ASN A 48 4.14 -6.90 3.50
N ASP A 49 3.51 -7.76 4.31
CA ASP A 49 3.70 -7.77 5.77
C ASP A 49 5.17 -8.00 6.18
N ASP A 50 5.94 -8.76 5.40
CA ASP A 50 7.37 -8.99 5.72
C ASP A 50 8.23 -7.74 5.48
N ALA A 51 7.92 -6.95 4.44
CA ALA A 51 8.56 -5.65 4.22
C ALA A 51 8.24 -4.67 5.36
N PHE A 52 7.00 -4.65 5.86
CA PHE A 52 6.63 -3.84 7.03
C PHE A 52 7.36 -4.29 8.30
N LYS A 53 7.42 -5.60 8.60
CA LYS A 53 8.18 -6.10 9.76
C LYS A 53 9.65 -5.70 9.72
N LYS A 54 10.27 -5.78 8.53
CA LYS A 54 11.65 -5.36 8.33
C LYS A 54 11.81 -3.86 8.63
N TYR A 55 10.95 -3.03 8.05
CA TYR A 55 10.95 -1.59 8.28
C TYR A 55 10.74 -1.21 9.76
N LEU A 56 9.81 -1.88 10.45
CA LEU A 56 9.57 -1.70 11.90
C LEU A 56 10.84 -1.99 12.70
N THR A 57 11.50 -3.10 12.41
CA THR A 57 12.74 -3.52 13.11
C THR A 57 13.88 -2.52 12.86
N GLU A 58 14.04 -2.06 11.62
CA GLU A 58 15.11 -1.13 11.24
C GLU A 58 14.92 0.27 11.85
N ASN A 59 13.68 0.70 12.10
CA ASN A 59 13.36 2.02 12.63
C ASN A 59 12.95 2.01 14.11
N GLY A 60 13.01 0.85 14.79
CA GLY A 60 12.73 0.73 16.22
C GLY A 60 11.25 0.87 16.60
N TYR A 61 10.33 0.62 15.67
CA TYR A 61 8.89 0.64 15.93
C TYR A 61 8.38 -0.73 16.38
N THR A 62 7.47 -0.75 17.36
CA THR A 62 6.87 -1.99 17.86
C THR A 62 5.69 -2.48 17.02
N SER A 63 5.03 -1.57 16.32
CA SER A 63 3.85 -1.85 15.49
C SER A 63 3.58 -0.70 14.53
N VAL A 64 2.63 -0.88 13.60
CA VAL A 64 2.26 0.16 12.63
C VAL A 64 1.63 1.38 13.32
N GLU A 65 0.95 1.21 14.45
CA GLU A 65 0.39 2.30 15.25
C GLU A 65 1.46 3.22 15.85
N ALA A 66 2.65 2.69 16.12
CA ALA A 66 3.78 3.46 16.65
C ALA A 66 4.44 4.37 15.60
N ILE A 67 4.18 4.14 14.30
CA ILE A 67 4.71 4.97 13.22
C ILE A 67 3.94 6.30 13.19
N PRO A 68 4.63 7.46 13.10
CA PRO A 68 4.01 8.76 12.89
C PRO A 68 3.13 8.82 11.63
N VAL A 69 2.00 9.52 11.71
CA VAL A 69 1.02 9.58 10.59
C VAL A 69 1.62 10.24 9.34
N ASP A 70 2.51 11.22 9.49
CA ASP A 70 3.20 11.86 8.38
C ASP A 70 4.15 10.90 7.64
N GLU A 71 4.76 9.98 8.37
CA GLU A 71 5.62 8.94 7.79
C GLU A 71 4.79 7.84 7.11
N LEU A 72 3.69 7.40 7.73
CA LEU A 72 2.71 6.52 7.06
C LEU A 72 2.17 7.15 5.78
N THR A 73 1.88 8.44 5.80
CA THR A 73 1.40 9.18 4.62
C THR A 73 2.43 9.14 3.49
N LYS A 74 3.72 9.25 3.79
CA LYS A 74 4.79 9.08 2.79
C LYS A 74 4.84 7.66 2.26
N ILE A 75 4.85 6.65 3.14
CA ILE A 75 4.91 5.22 2.75
C ILE A 75 3.76 4.88 1.79
N ILE A 76 2.53 5.23 2.18
CA ILE A 76 1.35 4.95 1.36
C ILE A 76 1.35 5.81 0.11
N GLY A 77 1.63 7.11 0.22
CA GLY A 77 1.66 8.03 -0.91
C GLY A 77 2.66 7.62 -2.00
N TYR A 78 3.87 7.18 -1.63
CA TYR A 78 4.87 6.71 -2.60
C TYR A 78 4.53 5.36 -3.24
N SER A 79 3.68 4.55 -2.59
CA SER A 79 3.23 3.29 -3.16
C SER A 79 2.15 3.48 -4.23
N LEU A 80 1.52 4.65 -4.31
CA LEU A 80 0.47 4.98 -5.27
C LEU A 80 1.05 5.67 -6.50
N VAL A 81 0.73 5.13 -7.68
CA VAL A 81 1.01 5.78 -8.96
C VAL A 81 -0.32 6.15 -9.61
N TYR A 82 -0.48 7.45 -9.87
CA TYR A 82 -1.59 8.01 -10.62
C TYR A 82 -1.38 7.70 -12.11
N ASN A 83 -2.43 7.21 -12.76
CA ASN A 83 -2.50 6.62 -14.12
C ASN A 83 -2.33 5.09 -14.17
N LYS A 84 -3.09 4.48 -15.10
CA LYS A 84 -3.09 3.05 -15.38
C LYS A 84 -1.84 2.71 -16.20
N PHE A 85 -0.87 2.05 -15.59
CA PHE A 85 0.25 1.44 -16.31
C PHE A 85 0.00 -0.06 -16.43
N GLU A 86 -0.04 -0.58 -17.65
CA GLU A 86 -0.03 -2.02 -17.86
C GLU A 86 1.34 -2.58 -17.48
N ALA A 87 1.39 -3.80 -16.95
CA ALA A 87 2.64 -4.42 -16.49
C ALA A 87 3.73 -4.45 -17.58
N ALA A 88 3.34 -4.47 -18.86
CA ALA A 88 4.23 -4.39 -20.02
C ALA A 88 5.02 -3.06 -20.14
N HIS A 89 4.57 -1.99 -19.48
CA HIS A 89 5.24 -0.68 -19.48
C HIS A 89 5.99 -0.37 -18.18
N LEU A 90 6.04 -1.30 -17.24
CA LEU A 90 6.84 -1.17 -16.02
C LEU A 90 8.24 -1.76 -16.29
N VAL A 91 9.23 -0.89 -16.49
CA VAL A 91 10.64 -1.32 -16.51
C VAL A 91 11.02 -1.68 -15.07
N MET A 92 11.23 -2.97 -14.80
CA MET A 92 11.79 -3.44 -13.54
C MET A 92 13.28 -3.06 -13.51
N LEU A 93 13.61 -1.98 -12.79
CA LEU A 93 14.98 -1.68 -12.35
C LEU A 93 15.28 -2.41 -11.03
#